data_AF-A0A2K8XP50-F1
#
_entry.id   AF-A0A2K8XP50-F1
#
_cell.length_a   1.000
_cell.length_b   1.000
_cell.length_c   1.000
_cell.angle_alpha   90.00
_cell.angle_beta   90.00
_cell.angle_gamma   90.00
#
_symmetry.space_group_name_H-M   'P 1'
#
loop_
_entity.id
_entity.type
_entity.pdbx_description
1 polymer ?
#
loop_
_entity_poly.entity_id
_entity_poly.type
_entity_poly.pdbx_seq_one_letter_code
_entity_poly.pdbx_strand_id
1 'polypeptide(L)'
;MLEVIFTLVMLVLLQAVLGFDNLLYISLESKKAPEADQKSVRKKGILIAIILRIVLLFVLVSIIDFFQEPFSFLSGGITDIVKFAFNGHSIIVLLGGGFIIYTAIKEIWHMISTKGMEVSEMATDRSTKSSKAVIFSIVLMNLVFSFDSILAAIGLTSEIENTTTAFIVMAIAIVISGLLMLIMADKISVFLSKNRMYEVLGLFILFIVGIMLVTEGGHLAHIKIFGEEIVPMSKTTFYFVLAILIIVDVVQGKYQKKLLAGK
;
A
#
# COMPACT_ATOMS: atom_id res chain seq x y z
N MET A 1 8.19 -23.34 4.86
CA MET A 1 8.04 -22.87 6.26
C MET A 1 8.84 -21.59 6.51
N LEU A 2 10.17 -21.59 6.38
CA LEU A 2 11.00 -20.41 6.64
C LEU A 2 10.66 -19.22 5.71
N GLU A 3 10.47 -19.49 4.41
CA GLU A 3 10.08 -18.46 3.42
C GLU A 3 8.72 -17.81 3.71
N VAL A 4 7.76 -18.59 4.20
CA VAL A 4 6.42 -18.10 4.56
C VAL A 4 6.49 -17.17 5.77
N ILE A 5 7.29 -17.53 6.78
CA ILE A 5 7.53 -16.69 7.95
C ILE A 5 8.23 -15.39 7.54
N PHE A 6 9.23 -15.49 6.67
CA PHE A 6 9.93 -14.32 6.15
C PHE A 6 8.98 -13.39 5.37
N THR A 7 8.14 -13.97 4.50
CA THR A 7 7.12 -13.22 3.75
C THR A 7 6.13 -12.56 4.70
N LEU A 8 5.68 -13.26 5.76
CA LEU A 8 4.81 -12.68 6.79
C LEU A 8 5.46 -11.47 7.47
N VAL A 9 6.73 -11.58 7.88
CA VAL A 9 7.47 -10.47 8.49
C VAL A 9 7.54 -9.30 7.50
N MET A 10 7.85 -9.57 6.24
CA MET A 10 7.89 -8.55 5.20
C MET A 10 6.55 -7.87 4.97
N LEU A 11 5.45 -8.63 4.96
CA LEU A 11 4.09 -8.09 4.85
C LEU A 11 3.75 -7.22 6.05
N VAL A 12 4.07 -7.64 7.27
CA VAL A 12 3.83 -6.84 8.49
C VAL A 12 4.62 -5.54 8.44
N LEU A 13 5.90 -5.58 8.05
CA LEU A 13 6.74 -4.39 7.89
C LEU A 13 6.18 -3.45 6.82
N LEU A 14 5.85 -4.01 5.65
CA LEU A 14 5.31 -3.26 4.52
C LEU A 14 3.98 -2.59 4.89
N GLN A 15 3.09 -3.32 5.58
CA GLN A 15 1.82 -2.77 6.06
C GLN A 15 1.99 -1.74 7.16
N ALA A 16 3.03 -1.83 7.99
CA ALA A 16 3.32 -0.81 8.98
C ALA A 16 3.81 0.48 8.31
N VAL A 17 4.64 0.37 7.26
CA VAL A 17 5.15 1.52 6.50
C VAL A 17 4.08 2.12 5.61
N LEU A 18 3.39 1.33 4.78
CA LEU A 18 2.26 1.78 3.95
C LEU A 18 1.03 2.19 4.78
N GLY A 19 0.88 1.61 5.98
CA GLY A 19 -0.19 1.96 6.93
C GLY A 19 0.01 3.33 7.57
N PHE A 20 1.15 3.99 7.34
CA PHE A 20 1.44 5.36 7.74
C PHE A 20 0.34 6.33 7.28
N ASP A 21 0.05 6.36 5.98
CA ASP A 21 -0.87 7.34 5.39
C ASP A 21 -2.29 7.13 5.91
N ASN A 22 -2.67 5.86 6.02
CA ASN A 22 -3.96 5.46 6.56
C ASN A 22 -4.12 5.86 8.03
N LEU A 23 -3.07 5.69 8.85
CA LEU A 23 -3.11 6.10 10.26
C LEU A 23 -3.08 7.62 10.42
N LEU A 24 -2.29 8.32 9.61
CA LEU A 24 -2.23 9.79 9.61
C LEU A 24 -3.59 10.38 9.26
N TYR A 25 -4.24 9.86 8.22
CA TYR A 25 -5.61 10.23 7.88
C TYR A 25 -6.60 9.95 9.02
N ILE A 26 -6.60 8.73 9.57
CA ILE A 26 -7.44 8.36 10.72
C ILE A 26 -7.23 9.34 11.88
N SER A 27 -5.98 9.69 12.16
CA SER A 27 -5.65 10.59 13.25
C SER A 27 -6.11 12.02 12.98
N LEU A 28 -5.98 12.52 11.76
CA LEU A 28 -6.42 13.87 11.39
C LEU A 28 -7.94 13.97 11.34
N GLU A 29 -8.61 13.01 10.71
CA GLU A 29 -10.07 12.99 10.59
C GLU A 29 -10.72 12.79 11.97
N SER A 30 -10.12 11.98 12.87
CA SER A 30 -10.60 11.84 14.26
C SER A 30 -10.62 13.15 15.05
N LYS A 31 -9.78 14.13 14.71
CA LYS A 31 -9.77 15.45 15.36
C LYS A 31 -10.96 16.33 14.98
N LYS A 32 -11.68 15.98 13.91
CA LYS A 32 -12.91 16.68 13.50
C LYS A 32 -14.14 16.24 14.31
N ALA A 33 -14.00 15.19 15.13
CA ALA A 33 -15.02 14.77 16.10
C ALA A 33 -14.94 15.62 17.39
N PRO A 34 -16.02 15.69 18.19
CA PRO A 34 -16.01 16.31 19.51
C PRO A 34 -14.85 15.80 20.38
N GLU A 35 -14.19 16.67 21.14
CA GLU A 35 -12.96 16.35 21.88
C GLU A 35 -13.08 15.10 22.77
N ALA A 36 -14.23 14.93 23.45
CA ALA A 36 -14.53 13.77 24.29
C ALA A 36 -14.56 12.44 23.51
N ASP A 37 -14.89 12.50 22.21
CA ASP A 37 -15.12 11.33 21.36
C ASP A 37 -13.91 10.95 20.51
N GLN A 38 -12.93 11.83 20.29
CA GLN A 38 -11.84 11.65 19.32
C GLN A 38 -11.09 10.33 19.50
N LYS A 39 -10.77 9.96 20.76
CA LYS A 39 -10.07 8.71 21.09
C LYS A 39 -10.93 7.48 20.79
N SER A 40 -12.22 7.55 21.10
CA SER A 40 -13.19 6.47 20.85
C SER A 40 -13.40 6.29 19.35
N VAL A 41 -13.58 7.38 18.61
CA VAL A 41 -13.72 7.42 17.15
C VAL A 41 -12.50 6.83 16.46
N ARG A 42 -11.29 7.18 16.90
CA ARG A 42 -10.04 6.62 16.37
C ARG A 42 -9.96 5.11 16.54
N LYS A 43 -10.19 4.62 17.77
CA LYS A 43 -10.14 3.17 18.07
C LYS A 43 -11.19 2.39 17.29
N LYS A 44 -12.43 2.88 17.26
CA LYS A 44 -13.51 2.25 16.49
C LYS A 44 -13.21 2.27 14.99
N GLY A 45 -12.71 3.39 14.48
CA GLY A 45 -12.28 3.53 13.09
C GLY A 45 -11.22 2.51 12.70
N ILE A 46 -10.17 2.34 13.52
CA ILE A 46 -9.12 1.33 13.30
C ILE A 46 -9.69 -0.09 13.35
N LEU A 47 -10.57 -0.40 14.30
CA LEU A 47 -11.15 -1.74 14.40
C LEU A 47 -12.02 -2.09 13.18
N ILE A 48 -12.90 -1.18 12.78
CA ILE A 48 -13.75 -1.35 11.59
C ILE A 48 -12.89 -1.48 10.33
N ALA A 49 -11.81 -0.69 10.23
CA ALA A 49 -10.86 -0.76 9.14
C ALA A 49 -10.19 -2.13 8.99
N ILE A 50 -9.75 -2.74 10.10
CA ILE A 50 -9.14 -4.08 10.06
C ILE A 50 -10.15 -5.10 9.52
N ILE A 51 -11.39 -5.04 10.01
CA ILE A 51 -12.45 -5.94 9.55
C ILE A 51 -12.71 -5.74 8.05
N LEU A 52 -12.87 -4.49 7.61
CA LEU A 52 -13.08 -4.18 6.20
C LEU A 52 -11.92 -4.61 5.31
N ARG A 53 -10.68 -4.52 5.78
CA ARG A 53 -9.50 -5.02 5.05
C ARG A 53 -9.57 -6.52 4.84
N ILE A 54 -9.99 -7.29 5.84
CA ILE A 54 -10.13 -8.75 5.71
C ILE A 54 -11.26 -9.09 4.73
N VAL A 55 -12.39 -8.37 4.80
CA VAL A 55 -13.50 -8.53 3.84
C VAL A 55 -13.06 -8.18 2.42
N LEU A 56 -12.36 -7.05 2.25
CA LEU A 56 -11.85 -6.62 0.95
C LEU A 56 -10.81 -7.61 0.40
N LEU A 57 -9.92 -8.14 1.25
CA LEU A 57 -8.97 -9.18 0.87
C LEU A 57 -9.71 -10.40 0.33
N PHE A 58 -10.74 -10.88 1.03
CA PHE A 58 -11.55 -12.01 0.58
C PHE A 58 -12.22 -11.73 -0.76
N VAL A 59 -12.84 -10.55 -0.93
CA VAL A 59 -13.48 -10.13 -2.18
C VAL A 59 -12.46 -10.09 -3.32
N LEU A 60 -11.30 -9.46 -3.13
CA LEU A 60 -10.29 -9.33 -4.18
C LEU A 60 -9.69 -10.67 -4.58
N VAL A 61 -9.33 -11.52 -3.61
CA VAL A 61 -8.80 -12.86 -3.89
C VAL A 61 -9.84 -13.71 -4.60
N SER A 62 -11.10 -13.67 -4.16
CA SER A 62 -12.19 -14.42 -4.81
C SER A 62 -12.47 -13.93 -6.23
N ILE A 63 -12.39 -12.62 -6.48
CA ILE A 63 -12.52 -12.04 -7.82
C ILE A 63 -11.36 -12.51 -8.71
N ILE A 64 -10.13 -12.48 -8.20
CA ILE A 64 -8.95 -12.92 -8.95
C ILE A 64 -9.08 -14.41 -9.31
N ASP A 65 -9.45 -15.26 -8.34
CA ASP A 65 -9.66 -16.69 -8.54
C ASP A 65 -10.79 -16.98 -9.56
N PHE A 66 -11.87 -16.20 -9.50
CA PHE A 66 -12.98 -16.30 -10.45
C PHE A 66 -12.57 -15.95 -11.89
N PHE A 67 -11.60 -15.05 -12.06
CA PHE A 67 -11.11 -14.61 -13.36
C PHE A 67 -9.77 -15.23 -13.79
N GLN A 68 -9.42 -16.40 -13.26
CA GLN A 68 -8.22 -17.15 -13.65
C GLN A 68 -8.32 -17.73 -15.07
N GLU A 69 -9.52 -18.07 -15.55
CA GLU A 69 -9.69 -18.58 -16.92
C GLU A 69 -9.41 -17.48 -17.96
N PRO A 70 -8.54 -17.73 -18.96
CA PRO A 70 -8.28 -16.75 -20.01
C PRO A 70 -9.57 -16.42 -20.76
N PHE A 71 -9.91 -15.14 -20.83
CA PHE A 71 -10.98 -14.71 -21.71
C PHE A 71 -10.54 -14.97 -23.15
N SER A 72 -11.15 -15.95 -23.80
CA SER A 72 -10.83 -16.35 -25.18
C SER A 72 -11.00 -15.22 -26.22
N PHE A 73 -11.57 -14.09 -25.82
CA PHE A 73 -11.84 -12.89 -26.62
C PHE A 73 -10.79 -11.77 -26.44
N LEU A 74 -9.88 -11.88 -25.47
CA LEU A 74 -8.90 -10.83 -25.09
C LEU A 74 -7.44 -11.27 -25.34
N SER A 75 -7.25 -12.36 -26.06
CA SER A 75 -5.98 -12.84 -26.60
C SER A 75 -5.82 -12.37 -28.04
N GLY A 76 -4.71 -11.70 -28.33
CA GLY A 76 -4.46 -11.09 -29.64
C GLY A 76 -3.01 -10.62 -29.80
N GLY A 77 -2.69 -10.10 -30.98
CA GLY A 77 -1.39 -9.50 -31.25
C GLY A 77 -1.51 -8.40 -32.30
N ILE A 78 -0.83 -7.27 -32.09
CA ILE A 78 -0.75 -6.18 -33.06
C ILE A 78 0.55 -6.40 -33.83
N THR A 79 0.48 -7.06 -34.99
CA THR A 79 1.65 -7.44 -35.81
C THR A 79 2.70 -8.24 -35.01
N ASP A 80 3.76 -8.78 -35.62
CA ASP A 80 4.76 -9.65 -34.96
C ASP A 80 5.61 -8.97 -33.85
N ILE A 81 5.16 -7.83 -33.30
CA ILE A 81 5.89 -6.97 -32.37
C ILE A 81 5.34 -7.08 -30.94
N VAL A 82 4.02 -7.29 -30.77
CA VAL A 82 3.39 -7.39 -29.45
C VAL A 82 2.35 -8.52 -29.46
N LYS A 83 2.56 -9.53 -28.60
CA LYS A 83 1.61 -10.62 -28.32
C LYS A 83 1.15 -10.51 -26.87
N PHE A 84 -0.13 -10.78 -26.61
CA PHE A 84 -0.71 -10.76 -25.26
C PHE A 84 -1.85 -11.77 -25.13
N ALA A 85 -2.02 -12.31 -23.93
CA ALA A 85 -3.12 -13.19 -23.54
C ALA A 85 -3.60 -12.80 -22.15
N PHE A 86 -4.55 -11.86 -22.09
CA PHE A 86 -5.07 -11.36 -20.82
C PHE A 86 -6.07 -12.34 -20.20
N ASN A 87 -5.84 -12.70 -18.93
CA ASN A 87 -6.85 -13.22 -18.01
C ASN A 87 -7.25 -12.13 -17.00
N GLY A 88 -8.36 -12.27 -16.28
CA GLY A 88 -8.79 -11.18 -15.39
C GLY A 88 -7.86 -10.97 -14.18
N HIS A 89 -7.10 -12.00 -13.77
CA HIS A 89 -6.00 -11.84 -12.82
C HIS A 89 -4.95 -10.84 -13.34
N SER A 90 -4.44 -11.04 -14.56
CA SER A 90 -3.43 -10.18 -15.19
C SER A 90 -3.93 -8.74 -15.35
N ILE A 91 -5.22 -8.55 -15.67
CA ILE A 91 -5.83 -7.22 -15.79
C ILE A 91 -5.88 -6.53 -14.42
N ILE A 92 -6.34 -7.22 -13.38
CA ILE A 92 -6.43 -6.65 -12.03
C ILE A 92 -5.03 -6.27 -11.52
N VAL A 93 -4.03 -7.13 -11.73
CA VAL A 93 -2.66 -6.89 -11.29
C VAL A 93 -1.99 -5.77 -12.09
N LEU A 94 -2.17 -5.72 -13.42
CA LEU A 94 -1.64 -4.64 -14.26
C LEU A 94 -2.28 -3.29 -13.95
N LEU A 95 -3.61 -3.23 -13.89
CA LEU A 95 -4.33 -1.99 -13.57
C LEU A 95 -4.03 -1.54 -12.15
N GLY A 96 -3.98 -2.49 -11.21
CA GLY A 96 -3.59 -2.25 -9.82
C GLY A 96 -2.18 -1.70 -9.70
N GLY A 97 -1.21 -2.35 -10.34
CA GLY A 97 0.18 -1.89 -10.37
C GLY A 97 0.32 -0.50 -11.02
N GLY A 98 -0.35 -0.27 -12.15
CA GLY A 98 -0.37 1.02 -12.82
C GLY A 98 -1.01 2.13 -11.99
N PHE A 99 -2.12 1.82 -11.30
CA PHE A 99 -2.78 2.74 -10.37
C PHE A 99 -1.85 3.11 -9.21
N ILE A 100 -1.18 2.12 -8.61
CA ILE A 100 -0.21 2.33 -7.53
C ILE A 100 0.95 3.21 -7.98
N ILE A 101 1.53 2.93 -9.16
CA ILE A 101 2.62 3.75 -9.72
C ILE A 101 2.15 5.19 -9.93
N TYR A 102 0.99 5.38 -10.56
CA TYR A 102 0.43 6.69 -10.82
C TYR A 102 0.22 7.49 -9.52
N THR A 103 -0.39 6.86 -8.53
CA THR A 103 -0.64 7.47 -7.22
C THR A 103 0.67 7.85 -6.54
N ALA A 104 1.65 6.95 -6.50
CA ALA A 104 2.96 7.23 -5.91
C ALA A 104 3.68 8.39 -6.61
N ILE A 105 3.72 8.41 -7.95
CA ILE A 105 4.33 9.52 -8.72
C ILE A 105 3.60 10.83 -8.43
N LYS A 106 2.27 10.82 -8.45
CA LYS A 106 1.45 12.00 -8.22
C LYS A 106 1.74 12.60 -6.84
N GLU A 107 1.78 11.77 -5.80
CA GLU A 107 2.09 12.23 -4.43
C GLU A 107 3.53 12.73 -4.32
N ILE A 108 4.51 12.04 -4.89
CA ILE A 108 5.91 12.49 -4.94
C ILE A 108 6.00 13.87 -5.62
N TRP A 109 5.32 14.05 -6.76
CA TRP A 109 5.34 15.32 -7.49
C TRP A 109 4.66 16.44 -6.71
N HIS A 110 3.57 16.13 -6.02
CA HIS A 110 2.89 17.07 -5.14
C HIS A 110 3.80 17.52 -3.99
N MET A 111 4.49 16.60 -3.32
CA MET A 111 5.45 16.91 -2.25
C MET A 111 6.62 17.79 -2.72
N ILE A 112 7.13 17.55 -3.94
CA ILE A 112 8.23 18.35 -4.51
C ILE A 112 7.73 19.76 -4.90
N SER A 113 6.50 19.85 -5.42
CA SER A 113 5.90 21.10 -5.88
C SER A 113 5.45 22.00 -4.73
N THR A 114 5.11 21.42 -3.56
CA THR A 114 4.73 22.16 -2.34
C THR A 114 5.92 22.57 -1.47
N LYS A 115 7.06 22.90 -2.07
CA LYS A 115 8.15 23.63 -1.40
C LYS A 115 7.69 25.08 -1.10
N GLY A 116 6.72 25.26 -0.20
CA GLY A 116 6.18 26.57 0.19
C GLY A 116 4.74 26.61 0.68
N MET A 117 3.94 25.56 0.54
CA MET A 117 2.59 25.52 1.12
C MET A 117 2.42 24.21 1.86
N GLU A 118 2.20 24.31 3.16
CA GLU A 118 1.78 23.18 3.98
C GLU A 118 0.67 22.44 3.24
N VAL A 119 0.86 21.15 2.99
CA VAL A 119 -0.22 20.23 2.67
C VAL A 119 -1.14 20.19 3.90
N SER A 120 -1.99 21.20 3.95
CA SER A 120 -2.99 21.53 4.95
C SER A 120 -4.33 21.80 4.24
N GLU A 121 -4.48 21.41 2.97
CA GLU A 121 -5.79 21.45 2.30
C GLU A 121 -6.74 20.35 2.81
N MET A 122 -6.29 19.39 3.62
CA MET A 122 -7.21 18.53 4.40
C MET A 122 -7.72 19.18 5.71
N ALA A 123 -7.22 20.38 6.06
CA ALA A 123 -7.55 21.07 7.31
C ALA A 123 -8.38 22.37 7.13
N THR A 124 -8.91 22.63 5.93
CA THR A 124 -9.64 23.87 5.65
C THR A 124 -11.13 23.83 5.98
N ASP A 125 -11.67 22.71 6.46
CA ASP A 125 -13.02 22.69 7.03
C ASP A 125 -12.98 22.29 8.50
N ARG A 126 -12.90 23.32 9.37
CA ARG A 126 -13.02 23.21 10.83
C ARG A 126 -14.49 23.10 11.27
N SER A 127 -15.40 22.63 10.42
CA SER A 127 -16.73 22.24 10.89
C SER A 127 -16.59 20.97 11.73
N THR A 128 -16.99 21.06 13.00
CA THR A 128 -17.10 19.89 13.88
C THR A 128 -18.08 18.91 13.27
N LYS A 129 -17.59 17.77 12.80
CA LYS A 129 -18.42 16.70 12.22
C LYS A 129 -18.95 15.83 13.36
N SER A 130 -20.15 15.26 13.16
CA SER A 130 -20.65 14.22 14.07
C SER A 130 -19.69 13.03 14.10
N SER A 131 -19.50 12.41 15.27
CA SER A 131 -18.65 11.23 15.46
C SER A 131 -18.98 10.10 14.46
N LYS A 132 -20.25 9.95 14.06
CA LYS A 132 -20.66 8.98 13.02
C LYS A 132 -20.16 9.35 11.62
N ALA A 133 -20.22 10.62 11.24
CA ALA A 133 -19.74 11.10 9.95
C ALA A 133 -18.21 10.99 9.83
N VAL A 134 -17.50 11.22 10.94
CA VAL A 134 -16.05 11.01 11.03
C VAL A 134 -15.70 9.54 10.87
N ILE A 135 -16.39 8.64 11.58
CA ILE A 135 -16.18 7.18 11.42
C ILE A 135 -16.45 6.75 9.97
N PHE A 136 -17.53 7.24 9.36
CA PHE A 136 -17.84 6.93 7.96
C PHE A 136 -16.74 7.40 7.00
N SER A 137 -16.24 8.62 7.18
CA SER A 137 -15.14 9.18 6.36
C SER A 137 -13.85 8.37 6.51
N ILE A 138 -13.51 7.99 7.76
CA ILE A 138 -12.40 7.08 8.07
C ILE A 138 -12.56 5.77 7.31
N VAL A 139 -13.73 5.14 7.41
CA VAL A 139 -14.02 3.86 6.76
C VAL A 139 -13.89 3.95 5.24
N LEU A 140 -14.47 4.99 4.65
CA LEU A 140 -14.46 5.18 3.20
C LEU A 140 -13.05 5.37 2.66
N MET A 141 -12.25 6.24 3.28
CA MET A 141 -10.86 6.43 2.85
C MET A 141 -10.00 5.20 3.11
N ASN A 142 -10.25 4.49 4.20
CA ASN A 142 -9.53 3.26 4.48
C ASN A 142 -9.82 2.20 3.42
N LEU A 143 -11.05 2.10 2.92
CA LEU A 143 -11.40 1.20 1.82
C LEU A 143 -10.55 1.49 0.58
N VAL A 144 -10.43 2.77 0.20
CA VAL A 144 -9.63 3.21 -0.94
C VAL A 144 -8.14 2.86 -0.74
N PHE A 145 -7.54 3.25 0.39
CA PHE A 145 -6.13 2.96 0.67
C PHE A 145 -5.82 1.48 0.89
N SER A 146 -6.82 0.69 1.29
CA SER A 146 -6.64 -0.74 1.50
C SER A 146 -6.42 -1.48 0.19
N PHE A 147 -6.95 -0.97 -0.92
CA PHE A 147 -6.79 -1.57 -2.24
C PHE A 147 -5.31 -1.71 -2.61
N ASP A 148 -4.54 -0.63 -2.49
CA ASP A 148 -3.10 -0.63 -2.81
C ASP A 148 -2.31 -1.60 -1.96
N SER A 149 -2.55 -1.58 -0.64
CA SER A 149 -1.85 -2.46 0.30
C SER A 149 -2.21 -3.94 0.14
N ILE A 150 -3.42 -4.26 -0.34
CA ILE A 150 -3.83 -5.64 -0.60
C ILE A 150 -3.24 -6.12 -1.92
N LEU A 151 -3.25 -5.30 -2.97
CA LEU A 151 -2.57 -5.64 -4.23
C LEU A 151 -1.07 -5.86 -4.01
N ALA A 152 -0.43 -5.00 -3.21
CA ALA A 152 0.95 -5.18 -2.78
C ALA A 152 1.17 -6.55 -2.13
N ALA A 153 0.28 -6.91 -1.20
CA ALA A 153 0.35 -8.18 -0.48
C ALA A 153 0.18 -9.38 -1.42
N ILE A 154 -0.76 -9.30 -2.37
CA ILE A 154 -0.96 -10.33 -3.40
C ILE A 154 0.32 -10.55 -4.19
N GLY A 155 0.96 -9.47 -4.67
CA GLY A 155 2.24 -9.55 -5.39
C GLY A 155 3.38 -10.16 -4.56
N LEU A 156 3.47 -9.83 -3.26
CA LEU A 156 4.48 -10.42 -2.37
C LEU A 156 4.22 -11.90 -2.07
N THR A 157 2.98 -12.38 -2.25
CA THR A 157 2.56 -13.76 -1.99
C THR A 157 2.36 -14.61 -3.24
N SER A 158 2.66 -14.09 -4.45
CA SER A 158 2.37 -14.77 -5.72
C SER A 158 3.07 -16.14 -5.86
N GLU A 159 4.29 -16.29 -5.33
CA GLU A 159 5.01 -17.58 -5.36
C GLU A 159 4.52 -18.61 -4.32
N ILE A 160 3.58 -18.25 -3.44
CA ILE A 160 3.02 -19.22 -2.50
C ILE A 160 2.03 -20.10 -3.28
N GLU A 161 2.47 -21.31 -3.63
CA GLU A 161 1.70 -22.27 -4.46
C GLU A 161 0.27 -22.51 -3.97
N ASN A 162 0.07 -22.49 -2.66
CA ASN A 162 -1.24 -22.70 -2.04
C ASN A 162 -1.94 -21.36 -1.78
N THR A 163 -2.98 -21.06 -2.57
CA THR A 163 -3.79 -19.83 -2.47
C THR A 163 -4.40 -19.63 -1.08
N THR A 164 -4.81 -20.70 -0.40
CA THR A 164 -5.33 -20.64 0.97
C THR A 164 -4.23 -20.22 1.95
N THR A 165 -3.00 -20.70 1.76
CA THR A 165 -1.85 -20.31 2.58
C THR A 165 -1.49 -18.84 2.35
N ALA A 166 -1.47 -18.40 1.10
CA ALA A 166 -1.25 -16.99 0.76
C ALA A 166 -2.29 -16.08 1.43
N PHE A 167 -3.57 -16.45 1.33
CA PHE A 167 -4.67 -15.74 1.99
C PHE A 167 -4.49 -15.66 3.50
N ILE A 168 -4.20 -16.79 4.16
CA ILE A 168 -4.00 -16.84 5.62
C ILE A 168 -2.83 -15.94 6.03
N VAL A 169 -1.72 -15.98 5.28
CA VAL A 169 -0.53 -15.16 5.57
C VAL A 169 -0.84 -13.67 5.43
N MET A 170 -1.54 -13.26 4.36
CA MET A 170 -1.99 -11.88 4.17
C MET A 170 -2.95 -11.44 5.29
N ALA A 171 -3.92 -12.28 5.66
CA ALA A 171 -4.89 -11.99 6.72
C ALA A 171 -4.20 -11.86 8.09
N ILE A 172 -3.28 -12.77 8.42
CA ILE A 172 -2.48 -12.69 9.66
C ILE A 172 -1.66 -11.40 9.67
N ALA A 173 -1.02 -11.03 8.56
CA ALA A 173 -0.29 -9.77 8.46
C ALA A 173 -1.20 -8.57 8.78
N ILE A 174 -2.37 -8.49 8.14
CA ILE A 174 -3.35 -7.42 8.33
C ILE A 174 -3.78 -7.32 9.81
N VAL A 175 -4.05 -8.46 10.44
CA VAL A 175 -4.47 -8.50 11.84
C VAL A 175 -3.34 -8.06 12.76
N ILE A 176 -2.13 -8.61 12.60
CA ILE A 176 -0.97 -8.25 13.43
C ILE A 176 -0.63 -6.77 13.28
N SER A 177 -0.53 -6.27 12.06
CA SER A 177 -0.27 -4.86 11.78
C SER A 177 -1.39 -3.96 12.32
N GLY A 178 -2.65 -4.38 12.14
CA GLY A 178 -3.83 -3.71 12.68
C GLY A 178 -3.82 -3.58 14.20
N LEU A 179 -3.50 -4.67 14.91
CA LEU A 179 -3.39 -4.69 16.36
C LEU A 179 -2.22 -3.85 16.87
N LEU A 180 -1.07 -3.92 16.19
CA LEU A 180 0.08 -3.05 16.46
C LEU A 180 -0.33 -1.58 16.34
N MET A 181 -1.02 -1.21 15.25
CA MET A 181 -1.55 0.13 15.05
C MET A 181 -2.54 0.53 16.14
N LEU A 182 -3.45 -0.35 16.58
CA LEU A 182 -4.42 -0.04 17.64
C LEU A 182 -3.72 0.29 18.97
N ILE A 183 -2.69 -0.48 19.34
CA ILE A 183 -1.93 -0.28 20.57
C ILE A 183 -1.07 0.99 20.48
N MET A 184 -0.50 1.26 19.31
CA MET A 184 0.49 2.31 19.12
C MET A 184 -0.06 3.57 18.46
N ALA A 185 -1.36 3.65 18.11
CA ALA A 185 -1.95 4.71 17.30
C ALA A 185 -1.60 6.12 17.77
N ASP A 186 -1.69 6.37 19.08
CA ASP A 186 -1.41 7.68 19.66
C ASP A 186 0.10 8.03 19.58
N LYS A 187 0.98 7.04 19.80
CA LYS A 187 2.44 7.23 19.72
C LYS A 187 2.90 7.39 18.28
N ILE A 188 2.41 6.54 17.39
CA ILE A 188 2.75 6.58 15.97
C ILE A 188 2.24 7.90 15.39
N SER A 189 0.98 8.31 15.62
CA SER A 189 0.48 9.61 15.14
C SER A 189 1.34 10.81 15.55
N VAL A 190 1.78 10.87 16.82
CA VAL A 190 2.65 11.94 17.31
C VAL A 190 4.07 11.85 16.73
N PHE A 191 4.62 10.64 16.57
CA PHE A 191 5.93 10.43 15.96
C PHE A 191 5.91 10.82 14.47
N LEU A 192 4.91 10.34 13.73
CA LEU A 192 4.77 10.57 12.29
C LEU A 192 4.53 12.04 11.95
N SER A 193 3.69 12.74 12.72
CA SER A 193 3.48 14.19 12.52
C SER A 193 4.78 15.01 12.70
N LYS A 194 5.73 14.52 13.49
CA LYS A 194 7.04 15.15 13.71
C LYS A 194 8.13 14.67 12.74
N ASN A 195 7.90 13.55 12.05
CA ASN A 195 8.89 12.85 11.23
C ASN A 195 8.35 12.57 9.82
N ARG A 196 7.85 13.59 9.14
CA ARG A 196 7.33 13.55 7.75
C ARG A 196 8.29 12.95 6.70
N MET A 197 9.59 12.82 6.98
CA MET A 197 10.50 12.12 6.04
C MET A 197 10.14 10.64 5.82
N TYR A 198 9.53 9.99 6.81
CA TYR A 198 9.11 8.59 6.67
C TYR A 198 7.90 8.42 5.72
N GLU A 199 7.15 9.49 5.43
CA GLU A 199 6.08 9.52 4.42
C GLU A 199 6.67 9.28 3.02
N VAL A 200 7.79 9.95 2.71
CA VAL A 200 8.50 9.82 1.44
C VAL A 200 8.99 8.38 1.23
N LEU A 201 9.54 7.75 2.26
CA LEU A 201 9.99 6.36 2.21
C LEU A 201 8.83 5.42 1.87
N GLY A 202 7.64 5.64 2.44
CA GLY A 202 6.43 4.87 2.12
C GLY A 202 6.02 5.00 0.66
N LEU A 203 6.04 6.21 0.11
CA LEU A 203 5.74 6.47 -1.31
C LEU A 203 6.74 5.77 -2.26
N PHE A 204 8.03 5.77 -1.94
CA PHE A 204 9.02 5.03 -2.73
C PHE A 204 8.81 3.52 -2.67
N ILE A 205 8.45 2.99 -1.50
CA ILE A 205 8.13 1.57 -1.36
C ILE A 205 6.88 1.22 -2.17
N LEU A 206 5.85 2.05 -2.11
CA LEU A 206 4.63 1.92 -2.90
C LEU A 206 4.94 1.92 -4.40
N PHE A 207 5.82 2.82 -4.85
CA PHE A 207 6.28 2.88 -6.24
C PHE A 207 6.98 1.58 -6.69
N ILE A 208 7.90 1.05 -5.89
CA ILE A 208 8.59 -0.22 -6.20
C ILE A 208 7.62 -1.40 -6.22
N VAL A 209 6.66 -1.44 -5.29
CA VAL A 209 5.55 -2.42 -5.31
C VAL A 209 4.75 -2.30 -6.60
N GLY A 210 4.44 -1.07 -7.03
CA GLY A 210 3.76 -0.82 -8.29
C GLY A 210 4.51 -1.39 -9.50
N ILE A 211 5.83 -1.19 -9.56
CA ILE A 211 6.68 -1.79 -10.60
C ILE A 211 6.61 -3.32 -10.54
N MET A 212 6.76 -3.90 -9.35
CA MET A 212 6.67 -5.35 -9.15
C MET A 212 5.34 -5.89 -9.70
N LEU A 213 4.22 -5.27 -9.37
CA LEU A 213 2.89 -5.66 -9.87
C LEU A 213 2.74 -5.48 -11.38
N VAL A 214 3.24 -4.39 -11.96
CA VAL A 214 3.18 -4.21 -13.41
C VAL A 214 4.00 -5.28 -14.12
N THR A 215 5.18 -5.64 -13.61
CA THR A 215 5.99 -6.73 -14.17
C THR A 215 5.31 -8.10 -14.01
N GLU A 216 4.71 -8.36 -12.86
CA GLU A 216 3.95 -9.60 -12.58
C GLU A 216 2.72 -9.72 -13.49
N GLY A 217 1.92 -8.66 -13.57
CA GLY A 217 0.73 -8.65 -14.42
C GLY A 217 1.08 -8.73 -15.91
N GLY A 218 2.21 -8.14 -16.32
CA GLY A 218 2.72 -8.27 -17.69
C GLY A 218 3.16 -9.70 -18.02
N HIS A 219 3.77 -10.37 -17.05
CA HIS A 219 4.12 -11.79 -17.15
C HIS A 219 2.86 -12.67 -17.23
N LEU A 220 1.88 -12.45 -16.35
CA LEU A 220 0.59 -13.16 -16.35
C LEU A 220 -0.22 -12.93 -17.64
N ALA A 221 -0.05 -11.78 -18.28
CA ALA A 221 -0.65 -11.45 -19.57
C ALA A 221 0.17 -11.94 -20.78
N HIS A 222 1.27 -12.66 -20.57
CA HIS A 222 2.20 -13.12 -21.61
C HIS A 222 2.63 -12.00 -22.57
N ILE A 223 2.84 -10.80 -22.03
CA ILE A 223 3.22 -9.64 -22.85
C ILE A 223 4.64 -9.83 -23.35
N LYS A 224 4.80 -9.72 -24.67
CA LYS A 224 6.11 -9.63 -25.34
C LYS A 224 6.34 -8.23 -25.87
N ILE A 225 7.50 -7.65 -25.57
CA ILE A 225 7.94 -6.36 -26.11
C ILE A 225 9.23 -6.59 -26.89
N PHE A 226 9.25 -6.27 -28.17
CA PHE A 226 10.41 -6.51 -29.06
C PHE A 226 10.87 -7.97 -29.12
N GLY A 227 9.96 -8.93 -28.92
CA GLY A 227 10.26 -10.36 -28.92
C GLY A 227 10.71 -10.93 -27.57
N GLU A 228 11.04 -10.07 -26.60
CA GLU A 228 11.38 -10.46 -25.23
C GLU A 228 10.14 -10.52 -24.33
N GLU A 229 10.08 -11.51 -23.45
CA GLU A 229 9.00 -11.65 -22.47
C GLU A 229 9.25 -10.73 -21.28
N ILE A 230 8.17 -10.16 -20.73
CA ILE A 230 8.26 -9.45 -19.45
C ILE A 230 8.52 -10.49 -18.35
N VAL A 231 9.70 -10.39 -17.74
CA VAL A 231 10.08 -11.19 -16.57
C VAL A 231 9.65 -10.45 -15.30
N PRO A 232 8.96 -11.12 -14.37
CA PRO A 232 8.54 -10.49 -13.12
C PRO A 232 9.75 -10.13 -12.26
N MET A 233 9.65 -9.02 -11.52
CA MET A 233 10.67 -8.65 -10.55
C MET A 233 10.80 -9.72 -9.46
N SER A 234 12.00 -10.27 -9.26
CA SER A 234 12.21 -11.27 -8.21
C SER A 234 11.98 -10.67 -6.81
N LYS A 235 11.39 -11.44 -5.89
CA LYS A 235 11.22 -11.00 -4.50
C LYS A 235 12.55 -10.66 -3.81
N THR A 236 13.62 -11.39 -4.13
CA THR A 236 14.95 -11.08 -3.60
C THR A 236 15.43 -9.70 -4.06
N THR A 237 15.20 -9.35 -5.33
CA THR A 237 15.48 -8.00 -5.85
C THR A 237 14.63 -6.96 -5.11
N PHE A 238 13.34 -7.22 -4.92
CA PHE A 238 12.45 -6.35 -4.16
C PHE A 238 12.96 -6.11 -2.73
N TYR A 239 13.30 -7.17 -1.99
CA TYR A 239 13.82 -7.07 -0.62
C TYR A 239 15.17 -6.35 -0.57
N PHE A 240 16.04 -6.59 -1.54
CA PHE A 240 17.34 -5.92 -1.63
C PHE A 240 17.18 -4.42 -1.85
N VAL A 241 16.31 -4.02 -2.79
CA VAL A 241 15.98 -2.60 -3.05
C VAL A 241 15.39 -1.96 -1.80
N LEU A 242 14.45 -2.63 -1.12
CA LEU A 242 13.84 -2.13 0.10
C LEU A 242 14.87 -1.92 1.23
N ALA A 243 15.77 -2.87 1.42
CA ALA A 243 16.84 -2.75 2.41
C ALA A 243 17.74 -1.54 2.12
N ILE A 244 18.11 -1.34 0.85
CA ILE A 244 18.90 -0.19 0.42
C ILE A 244 18.13 1.11 0.69
N LEU A 245 16.86 1.20 0.32
CA LEU A 245 16.04 2.40 0.54
C LEU A 245 15.98 2.78 2.02
N ILE A 246 15.77 1.80 2.91
CA ILE A 246 15.75 2.03 4.36
C ILE A 246 17.12 2.51 4.86
N ILE A 247 18.21 1.88 4.42
CA ILE A 247 19.57 2.27 4.82
C ILE A 247 19.86 3.70 4.36
N VAL A 248 19.56 4.02 3.10
CA VAL A 248 19.77 5.36 2.53
C VAL A 248 18.97 6.40 3.31
N ASP A 249 17.69 6.14 3.60
CA ASP A 249 16.85 7.07 4.37
C ASP A 249 17.38 7.29 5.79
N VAL A 250 17.82 6.23 6.47
CA VAL A 250 18.45 6.33 7.81
C VAL A 250 19.74 7.15 7.76
N VAL A 251 20.59 6.94 6.76
CA VAL A 251 21.84 7.70 6.57
C VAL A 251 21.53 9.17 6.27
N GLN A 252 20.61 9.44 5.36
CA GLN A 252 20.17 10.79 5.01
C GLN A 252 19.59 11.53 6.23
N GLY A 253 18.76 10.85 7.02
CA GLY A 253 18.20 11.41 8.24
C GLY A 253 19.26 11.76 9.29
N LYS A 254 20.30 10.94 9.44
CA LYS A 254 21.45 11.26 10.32
C LYS A 254 22.26 12.44 9.77
N TYR A 255 22.47 12.48 8.46
CA TYR A 255 23.22 13.54 7.80
C TYR A 255 22.53 14.90 7.94
N GLN A 256 21.22 14.98 7.67
CA GLN A 256 20.46 16.22 7.82
C GLN A 256 20.45 16.73 9.27
N LYS A 257 20.30 15.84 10.26
CA LYS A 257 20.39 16.24 11.68
C LYS A 257 21.75 16.85 12.02
N LYS A 258 22.85 16.31 11.50
CA LYS A 258 24.20 16.88 11.69
C LYS A 258 24.36 18.25 11.03
N LEU A 259 23.83 18.44 9.82
CA LEU A 259 23.86 19.73 9.13
C LEU A 259 23.09 20.81 9.89
N LEU A 260 21.94 20.45 10.47
CA LEU A 260 21.12 21.37 11.26
C LEU A 260 21.72 21.67 12.64
N ALA A 261 22.44 20.71 13.24
CA ALA A 261 23.14 20.91 14.52
C ALA A 261 24.45 21.72 14.38
N GLY A 262 24.96 21.86 13.16
CA GLY A 262 26.14 22.69 12.84
C GLY A 262 25.80 24.12 12.40
N LYS A 263 24.52 24.49 12.40
CA LYS A 263 24.03 25.87 12.22
C LYS A 263 23.58 26.44 13.55
#